data_AF-A0A7W3HVM6-F1
#
_entry.id   AF-A0A7W3HVM6-F1
#
_cell.length_a   1.000
_cell.length_b   1.000
_cell.length_c   1.000
_cell.angle_alpha   90.00
_cell.angle_beta   90.00
_cell.angle_gamma   90.00
#
_symmetry.space_group_name_H-M   'P 1'
#
loop_
_entity.id
_entity.type
_entity.pdbx_description
1 polymer ?
#
loop_
_entity_poly.entity_id
_entity_poly.type
_entity_poly.pdbx_seq_one_letter_code
_entity_poly.pdbx_strand_id
1 'polypeptide(L)'
;MIDLPFHIKRLRIVTLEQAALVMAGLSGEYDTLDPNIISGYISDEEASSFKEIICQAIKLKEVIPLKAYTYSDPSWNLPIDILSLVENDNINIDTHIVDANFLAKDIWTWVENEFTEYNAIIINHPYEVGLQSPSRTNQESQEISELKNKITALERDIEVLKKSYPLHLGKFIGGVERDPLYQAIRIRNCEWAEYDPNTNGTRVNQQAIITELKTSYGFVESTAKAIEKIACPIDRTPSKVA
;
A
#
# COMPACT_ATOMS: atom_id res chain seq x y z
N MET A 1 -14.93 0.18 25.36
CA MET A 1 -14.39 1.55 25.31
C MET A 1 -13.31 1.58 24.27
N ILE A 2 -13.52 2.33 23.19
CA ILE A 2 -12.58 2.39 22.06
C ILE A 2 -11.32 3.13 22.50
N ASP A 3 -10.13 2.60 22.18
CA ASP A 3 -8.87 3.29 22.46
C ASP A 3 -8.60 4.34 21.38
N LEU A 4 -9.07 5.56 21.62
CA LEU A 4 -8.90 6.67 20.69
C LEU A 4 -7.49 7.27 20.79
N PRO A 5 -6.78 7.48 19.66
CA PRO A 5 -5.52 8.21 19.66
C PRO A 5 -5.67 9.61 20.23
N PHE A 6 -4.59 10.12 20.82
CA PHE A 6 -4.59 11.40 21.51
C PHE A 6 -5.06 12.57 20.63
N HIS A 7 -4.66 12.59 19.36
CA HIS A 7 -5.01 13.66 18.43
C HIS A 7 -6.50 13.62 18.02
N ILE A 8 -7.13 12.44 17.98
CA ILE A 8 -8.57 12.27 17.68
C ILE A 8 -9.43 12.51 18.93
N LYS A 9 -8.97 12.06 20.09
CA LYS A 9 -9.68 12.16 21.37
C LYS A 9 -10.06 13.60 21.75
N ARG A 10 -9.32 14.59 21.24
CA ARG A 10 -9.57 16.02 21.49
C ARG A 10 -10.46 16.69 20.45
N LEU A 11 -10.75 16.02 19.33
CA LEU A 11 -11.59 16.57 18.29
C LEU A 11 -13.03 16.70 18.78
N ARG A 12 -13.66 17.82 18.43
CA ARG A 12 -15.10 18.02 18.60
C ARG A 12 -15.88 17.60 17.36
N ILE A 13 -15.26 17.70 16.18
CA ILE A 13 -15.82 17.27 14.90
C ILE A 13 -14.91 16.19 14.34
N VAL A 14 -15.51 15.08 13.92
CA VAL A 14 -14.84 13.91 13.36
C VAL A 14 -15.35 13.69 11.95
N THR A 15 -14.45 13.47 11.01
CA THR A 15 -14.80 13.12 9.62
C THR A 15 -15.17 11.64 9.49
N LEU A 16 -15.91 11.29 8.45
CA LEU A 16 -16.19 9.90 8.06
C LEU A 16 -14.89 9.09 7.98
N GLU A 17 -13.86 9.69 7.37
CA GLU A 17 -12.52 9.12 7.25
C GLU A 17 -11.92 8.75 8.60
N GLN A 18 -11.89 9.71 9.53
CA GLN A 18 -11.30 9.53 10.85
C GLN A 18 -12.07 8.48 11.67
N ALA A 19 -13.40 8.46 11.56
CA ALA A 19 -14.22 7.46 12.21
C ALA A 19 -13.88 6.05 11.69
N ALA A 20 -13.83 5.87 10.37
CA ALA A 20 -13.50 4.60 9.75
C ALA A 20 -12.08 4.12 10.07
N LEU A 21 -11.09 5.02 10.05
CA LEU A 21 -9.70 4.71 10.42
C LEU A 21 -9.55 4.30 11.88
N VAL A 22 -10.32 4.90 12.78
CA VAL A 22 -10.36 4.49 14.20
C VAL A 22 -10.97 3.11 14.33
N MET A 23 -12.08 2.84 13.62
CA MET A 23 -12.73 1.53 13.65
C MET A 23 -11.83 0.42 13.11
N ALA A 24 -11.00 0.71 12.10
CA ALA A 24 -9.98 -0.20 11.58
C ALA A 24 -8.72 -0.31 12.45
N GLY A 25 -8.58 0.49 13.52
CA GLY A 25 -7.37 0.51 14.35
C GLY A 25 -6.14 1.17 13.70
N LEU A 26 -6.30 1.85 12.56
CA LEU A 26 -5.23 2.45 11.75
C LEU A 26 -4.93 3.91 12.08
N SER A 27 -5.67 4.46 13.04
CA SER A 27 -5.65 5.88 13.40
C SER A 27 -4.32 6.41 13.97
N GLY A 28 -3.32 5.56 14.22
CA GLY A 28 -1.96 5.95 14.62
C GLY A 28 -0.98 6.18 13.47
N GLU A 29 -1.27 5.71 12.26
CA GLU A 29 -0.30 5.67 11.14
C GLU A 29 -0.44 6.85 10.16
N TYR A 30 -1.57 7.55 10.16
CA TYR A 30 -1.89 8.64 9.23
C TYR A 30 -1.92 10.01 9.94
N ASP A 31 -0.77 10.42 10.48
CA ASP A 31 -0.58 11.65 11.28
C ASP A 31 -0.54 12.96 10.44
N THR A 32 -0.69 12.89 9.11
CA THR A 32 -0.53 14.04 8.20
C THR A 32 -1.45 13.99 6.97
N LEU A 33 -2.76 13.88 7.17
CA LEU A 33 -3.69 14.11 6.06
C LEU A 33 -3.88 15.62 5.85
N ASP A 34 -3.12 16.16 4.88
CA ASP A 34 -3.42 17.44 4.25
C ASP A 34 -4.87 17.38 3.74
N PRO A 35 -5.76 18.29 4.17
CA PRO A 35 -7.15 18.33 3.69
C PRO A 35 -7.27 18.61 2.19
N ASN A 36 -6.18 18.86 1.45
CA ASN A 36 -6.18 18.90 -0.01
C ASN A 36 -5.88 17.53 -0.67
N ILE A 37 -5.58 16.49 0.13
CA ILE A 37 -5.53 15.08 -0.31
C ILE A 37 -6.89 14.43 0.01
N ILE A 38 -7.98 15.20 -0.06
CA ILE A 38 -9.35 14.65 -0.02
C ILE A 38 -9.69 14.22 -1.45
N SER A 39 -9.16 13.07 -1.84
CA SER A 39 -9.62 12.21 -2.95
C SER A 39 -8.46 11.28 -3.30
N GLY A 40 -8.45 10.10 -2.72
CA GLY A 40 -7.46 9.10 -3.12
C GLY A 40 -7.25 8.03 -2.08
N TYR A 41 -8.15 7.05 -2.07
CA TYR A 41 -7.90 5.69 -1.61
C TYR A 41 -7.11 5.58 -0.30
N ILE A 42 -7.82 5.43 0.83
CA ILE A 42 -7.30 4.50 1.83
C ILE A 42 -7.21 3.15 1.11
N SER A 43 -5.99 2.66 0.86
CA SER A 43 -5.74 1.34 0.28
C SER A 43 -6.02 0.20 1.26
N ASP A 44 -6.59 0.52 2.42
CA ASP A 44 -6.96 -0.42 3.46
C ASP A 44 -8.42 -0.85 3.29
N GLU A 45 -8.59 -2.15 3.11
CA GLU A 45 -9.87 -2.81 2.86
C GLU A 45 -10.80 -2.74 4.08
N GLU A 46 -10.25 -2.75 5.31
CA GLU A 46 -11.03 -2.67 6.54
C GLU A 46 -11.60 -1.27 6.76
N ALA A 47 -10.78 -0.23 6.60
CA ALA A 47 -11.25 1.15 6.71
C ALA A 47 -12.31 1.47 5.63
N SER A 48 -12.14 0.95 4.41
CA SER A 48 -13.14 1.11 3.35
C SER A 48 -14.47 0.43 3.70
N SER A 49 -14.41 -0.75 4.31
CA SER A 49 -15.61 -1.44 4.80
C SER A 49 -16.31 -0.65 5.89
N PHE A 50 -15.58 -0.08 6.85
CA PHE A 50 -16.17 0.75 7.91
C PHE A 50 -16.78 2.05 7.40
N LYS A 51 -16.22 2.68 6.36
CA LYS A 51 -16.88 3.83 5.71
C LYS A 51 -18.27 3.46 5.21
N GLU A 52 -18.39 2.32 4.54
CA GLU A 52 -19.67 1.85 4.01
C GLU A 52 -20.67 1.58 5.14
N ILE A 53 -20.23 0.96 6.24
CA ILE A 53 -21.07 0.73 7.43
C ILE A 53 -21.56 2.06 8.02
N ILE A 54 -20.67 3.04 8.21
CA ILE A 54 -21.07 4.36 8.73
C ILE A 54 -22.04 5.04 7.75
N CYS A 55 -21.80 4.98 6.43
CA CYS A 55 -22.72 5.51 5.42
C CYS A 55 -24.11 4.86 5.51
N GLN A 56 -24.19 3.55 5.73
CA GLN A 56 -25.46 2.85 5.94
C GLN A 56 -26.16 3.33 7.22
N ALA A 57 -25.43 3.49 8.32
CA ALA A 57 -25.97 4.01 9.57
C ALA A 57 -26.54 5.44 9.41
N ILE A 58 -25.92 6.28 8.57
CA ILE A 58 -26.47 7.59 8.21
C ILE A 58 -27.78 7.44 7.43
N LYS A 59 -27.81 6.57 6.40
CA LYS A 59 -29.00 6.32 5.58
C LYS A 59 -30.18 5.79 6.40
N LEU A 60 -29.88 4.98 7.42
CA LEU A 60 -30.85 4.41 8.37
C LEU A 60 -31.20 5.36 9.52
N LYS A 61 -30.58 6.55 9.58
CA LYS A 61 -30.77 7.57 10.63
C LYS A 61 -30.37 7.10 12.03
N GLU A 62 -29.50 6.10 12.12
CA GLU A 62 -28.92 5.62 13.39
C GLU A 62 -27.85 6.60 13.90
N VAL A 63 -27.14 7.24 12.98
CA VAL A 63 -26.22 8.34 13.27
C VAL A 63 -26.55 9.55 12.40
N ILE A 64 -26.58 10.74 13.02
CA ILE A 64 -26.93 11.98 12.35
C ILE A 64 -25.66 12.81 12.14
N PRO A 65 -25.18 13.01 10.91
CA PRO A 65 -24.05 13.87 10.65
C PRO A 65 -24.41 15.35 10.86
N LEU A 66 -23.42 16.18 11.16
CA LEU A 66 -23.54 17.64 11.11
C LEU A 66 -23.66 18.13 9.66
N LYS A 67 -22.93 17.47 8.75
CA LYS A 67 -22.90 17.74 7.30
C LYS A 67 -22.64 16.43 6.58
N ALA A 68 -23.39 16.14 5.53
CA ALA A 68 -23.16 15.03 4.62
C ALA A 68 -22.97 15.56 3.19
N TYR A 69 -22.11 14.91 2.42
CA TYR A 69 -21.77 15.33 1.07
C TYR A 69 -21.97 14.21 0.06
N THR A 70 -22.40 14.57 -1.14
CA THR A 70 -22.49 13.68 -2.31
C THR A 70 -21.72 14.29 -3.47
N TYR A 71 -21.40 13.50 -4.49
CA TYR A 71 -20.97 14.08 -5.77
C TYR A 71 -22.12 14.88 -6.39
N SER A 72 -21.82 16.05 -6.94
CA SER A 72 -22.76 16.78 -7.79
C SER A 72 -23.04 15.97 -9.05
N ASP A 73 -24.32 15.86 -9.42
CA ASP A 73 -24.74 15.22 -10.66
C ASP A 73 -24.01 15.86 -11.86
N PRO A 74 -23.31 15.09 -12.71
CA PRO A 74 -22.58 15.58 -13.88
C PRO A 74 -23.49 16.18 -14.97
N SER A 75 -24.81 16.26 -14.75
CA SER A 75 -25.77 16.93 -15.64
C SER A 75 -25.47 18.42 -15.91
N TRP A 76 -24.62 19.04 -15.09
CA TRP A 76 -24.04 20.36 -15.34
C TRP A 76 -22.54 20.20 -15.56
N ASN A 77 -21.96 20.87 -16.57
CA ASN A 77 -20.52 20.90 -16.93
C ASN A 77 -19.62 21.43 -15.79
N LEU A 78 -19.67 20.79 -14.64
CA LEU A 78 -18.90 21.06 -13.45
C LEU A 78 -17.68 20.11 -13.43
N PRO A 79 -16.56 20.54 -12.85
CA PRO A 79 -15.43 19.67 -12.54
C PRO A 79 -15.90 18.40 -11.81
N ILE A 80 -15.31 17.26 -12.17
CA ILE A 80 -15.74 15.89 -11.83
C ILE A 80 -15.80 15.58 -10.32
N ASP A 81 -15.30 16.46 -9.44
CA ASP A 81 -15.14 16.20 -8.01
C ASP A 81 -15.81 17.23 -7.08
N ILE A 82 -16.86 17.94 -7.53
CA ILE A 82 -17.54 18.91 -6.65
C ILE A 82 -18.47 18.18 -5.66
N LEU A 83 -18.18 18.36 -4.37
CA LEU A 83 -19.02 17.87 -3.28
C LEU A 83 -20.21 18.82 -3.05
N SER A 84 -21.41 18.27 -3.04
CA SER A 84 -22.66 18.97 -2.72
C SER A 84 -23.13 18.59 -1.32
N LEU A 85 -23.48 19.59 -0.51
CA LEU A 85 -24.05 19.38 0.81
C LEU A 85 -25.48 18.84 0.68
N VAL A 86 -25.80 17.77 1.40
CA VAL A 86 -27.14 17.21 1.49
C VAL A 86 -27.73 17.50 2.87
N GLU A 87 -28.97 17.98 2.89
CA GLU A 87 -29.73 18.16 4.12
C GLU A 87 -30.05 16.81 4.73
N ASN A 88 -29.79 16.65 6.03
CA ASN A 88 -29.97 15.38 6.74
C ASN A 88 -31.39 14.81 6.61
N ASP A 89 -32.41 15.66 6.50
CA ASP A 89 -33.80 15.24 6.36
C ASP A 89 -34.06 14.52 5.03
N ASN A 90 -33.32 14.89 3.98
CA ASN A 90 -33.46 14.35 2.63
C ASN A 90 -32.61 13.09 2.39
N ILE A 91 -31.74 12.71 3.34
CA ILE A 91 -30.94 11.49 3.23
C ILE A 91 -31.85 10.26 3.33
N ASN A 92 -31.74 9.39 2.34
CA ASN A 92 -32.45 8.12 2.22
C ASN A 92 -31.52 7.00 1.73
N ILE A 93 -32.06 5.79 1.54
CA ILE A 93 -31.31 4.60 1.12
C ILE A 93 -30.56 4.78 -0.22
N ASP A 94 -31.12 5.60 -1.12
CA ASP A 94 -30.60 5.84 -2.47
C ASP A 94 -29.57 6.99 -2.50
N THR A 95 -29.36 7.69 -1.38
CA THR A 95 -28.44 8.82 -1.32
C THR A 95 -26.99 8.34 -1.34
N HIS A 96 -26.22 8.72 -2.36
CA HIS A 96 -24.80 8.35 -2.47
C HIS A 96 -23.88 9.28 -1.67
N ILE A 97 -23.77 9.00 -0.37
CA ILE A 97 -22.90 9.74 0.55
C ILE A 97 -21.44 9.41 0.26
N VAL A 98 -20.61 10.45 0.14
CA VAL A 98 -19.17 10.35 -0.16
C VAL A 98 -18.34 10.76 1.04
N ASP A 99 -18.82 11.75 1.80
CA ASP A 99 -18.15 12.23 3.01
C ASP A 99 -19.19 12.77 4.01
N ALA A 100 -18.82 12.78 5.28
CA ALA A 100 -19.65 13.31 6.36
C ALA A 100 -18.81 13.82 7.54
N ASN A 101 -19.36 14.79 8.26
CA ASN A 101 -18.80 15.29 9.51
C ASN A 101 -19.77 15.01 10.66
N PHE A 102 -19.25 14.59 11.80
CA PHE A 102 -20.03 14.23 12.98
C PHE A 102 -19.58 14.99 14.20
N LEU A 103 -20.48 15.17 15.16
CA LEU A 103 -20.08 15.58 16.50
C LEU A 103 -19.43 14.37 17.19
N ALA A 104 -18.21 14.54 17.71
CA ALA A 104 -17.42 13.44 18.26
C ALA A 104 -18.18 12.63 19.32
N LYS A 105 -18.96 13.31 20.18
CA LYS A 105 -19.73 12.66 21.24
C LYS A 105 -20.81 11.72 20.70
N ASP A 106 -21.35 12.00 19.51
CA ASP A 106 -22.48 11.25 18.96
C ASP A 106 -21.96 10.04 18.17
N ILE A 107 -20.96 10.26 17.30
CA ILE A 107 -20.37 9.18 16.50
C ILE A 107 -19.67 8.15 17.38
N TRP A 108 -18.88 8.55 18.38
CA TRP A 108 -18.16 7.58 19.21
C TRP A 108 -19.09 6.74 20.08
N THR A 109 -20.21 7.31 20.55
CA THR A 109 -21.24 6.52 21.24
C THR A 109 -21.87 5.48 20.31
N TRP A 110 -22.17 5.84 19.06
CA TRP A 110 -22.68 4.88 18.08
C TRP A 110 -21.65 3.79 17.77
N VAL A 111 -20.38 4.16 17.52
CA VAL A 111 -19.30 3.18 17.24
C VAL A 111 -19.08 2.22 18.42
N GLU A 112 -19.14 2.69 19.66
CA GLU A 112 -19.01 1.83 20.83
C GLU A 112 -20.16 0.81 20.94
N ASN A 113 -21.39 1.21 20.59
CA ASN A 113 -22.54 0.32 20.55
C ASN A 113 -22.38 -0.71 19.42
N GLU A 114 -21.97 -0.29 18.22
CA GLU A 114 -21.74 -1.18 17.07
C GLU A 114 -20.74 -2.30 17.41
N PHE A 115 -19.59 -1.94 18.01
CA PHE A 115 -18.62 -2.95 18.47
C PHE A 115 -19.18 -3.85 19.57
N THR A 116 -20.04 -3.32 20.43
CA THR A 116 -20.66 -4.12 21.49
C THR A 116 -21.66 -5.12 20.91
N GLU A 117 -22.47 -4.71 19.94
CA GLU A 117 -23.42 -5.57 19.22
C GLU A 117 -22.69 -6.64 18.40
N TYR A 118 -21.64 -6.28 17.67
CA TYR A 118 -20.80 -7.23 16.96
C TYR A 118 -20.23 -8.30 17.90
N ASN A 119 -19.66 -7.88 19.03
CA ASN A 119 -19.15 -8.81 20.03
C ASN A 119 -20.26 -9.65 20.67
N ALA A 120 -21.45 -9.09 20.88
CA ALA A 120 -22.60 -9.80 21.42
C ALA A 120 -23.16 -10.84 20.44
N ILE A 121 -23.12 -10.58 19.12
CA ILE A 121 -23.48 -11.55 18.08
C ILE A 121 -22.50 -12.73 18.09
N ILE A 122 -21.20 -12.47 18.18
CA ILE A 122 -20.15 -13.51 18.28
C ILE A 122 -20.35 -14.38 19.54
N ILE A 123 -20.78 -13.78 20.65
CA ILE A 123 -20.94 -14.47 21.94
C ILE A 123 -22.29 -15.22 22.04
N ASN A 124 -23.38 -14.64 21.53
CA ASN A 124 -24.75 -15.16 21.70
C ASN A 124 -25.24 -16.00 20.50
N HIS A 125 -24.61 -15.89 19.34
CA HIS A 125 -24.78 -16.81 18.24
C HIS A 125 -23.41 -17.43 17.95
N PRO A 126 -23.05 -18.54 18.62
CA PRO A 126 -22.21 -19.51 17.94
C PRO A 126 -23.07 -19.96 16.76
N TYR A 127 -22.98 -19.27 15.62
CA TYR A 127 -23.52 -19.79 14.39
C TYR A 127 -23.08 -21.24 14.35
N GLU A 128 -24.04 -22.14 14.20
CA GLU A 128 -23.78 -23.50 13.77
C GLU A 128 -22.93 -23.37 12.50
N VAL A 129 -21.61 -23.38 12.69
CA VAL A 129 -20.66 -23.77 11.67
C VAL A 129 -21.11 -25.18 11.35
N GLY A 130 -21.96 -25.29 10.33
CA GLY A 130 -22.47 -26.57 9.86
C GLY A 130 -21.28 -27.50 9.75
N LEU A 131 -21.26 -28.53 10.60
CA LEU A 131 -20.30 -29.63 10.68
C LEU A 131 -19.18 -29.54 9.63
N GLN A 132 -18.22 -28.63 9.85
CA GLN A 132 -16.91 -28.81 9.27
C GLN A 132 -16.20 -29.71 10.25
N SER A 133 -16.15 -30.98 9.89
CA SER A 133 -15.42 -32.07 10.52
C SER A 133 -14.22 -31.55 11.35
N PRO A 134 -13.95 -32.07 12.56
CA PRO A 134 -12.74 -31.70 13.33
C PRO A 134 -11.42 -31.93 12.58
N SER A 135 -11.47 -32.54 11.39
CA SER A 135 -10.36 -32.57 10.44
C SER A 135 -10.08 -31.21 9.78
N ARG A 136 -11.08 -30.39 9.45
CA ARG A 136 -10.90 -29.10 8.75
C ARG A 136 -10.30 -28.02 9.65
N THR A 137 -10.77 -27.86 10.88
CA THR A 137 -10.20 -26.85 11.82
C THR A 137 -8.76 -27.18 12.24
N ASN A 138 -8.42 -28.47 12.31
CA ASN A 138 -7.05 -28.93 12.51
C ASN A 138 -6.21 -28.71 11.24
N GLN A 139 -6.77 -28.94 10.04
CA GLN A 139 -6.11 -28.60 8.78
C GLN A 139 -5.85 -27.10 8.66
N GLU A 140 -6.84 -26.25 8.92
CA GLU A 140 -6.72 -24.80 8.88
C GLU A 140 -5.71 -24.29 9.93
N SER A 141 -5.75 -24.83 11.14
CA SER A 141 -4.76 -24.49 12.19
C SER A 141 -3.34 -24.93 11.80
N GLN A 142 -3.21 -26.07 11.12
CA GLN A 142 -1.94 -26.58 10.64
C GLN A 142 -1.43 -25.77 9.44
N GLU A 143 -2.29 -25.41 8.50
CA GLU A 143 -1.99 -24.53 7.37
C GLU A 143 -1.58 -23.13 7.83
N ILE A 144 -2.28 -22.54 8.81
CA ILE A 144 -1.91 -21.26 9.42
C ILE A 144 -0.54 -21.36 10.10
N SER A 145 -0.26 -22.47 10.80
CA SER A 145 1.04 -22.71 11.44
C SER A 145 2.16 -22.83 10.39
N GLU A 146 1.92 -23.56 9.30
CA GLU A 146 2.87 -23.71 8.20
C GLU A 146 3.12 -22.38 7.47
N LEU A 147 2.08 -21.58 7.24
CA LEU A 147 2.18 -20.26 6.63
C LEU A 147 2.97 -19.29 7.54
N LYS A 148 2.70 -19.29 8.84
CA LYS A 148 3.48 -18.50 9.82
C LYS A 148 4.95 -18.91 9.81
N ASN A 149 5.23 -20.21 9.80
CA ASN A 149 6.60 -20.71 9.72
C ASN A 149 7.29 -20.26 8.42
N LYS A 150 6.59 -20.33 7.27
CA LYS A 150 7.10 -19.82 5.99
C LYS A 150 7.37 -18.32 6.04
N ILE A 151 6.48 -17.52 6.63
CA ILE A 151 6.70 -16.08 6.82
C ILE A 151 7.98 -15.84 7.61
N THR A 152 8.15 -16.50 8.77
CA THR A 152 9.37 -16.31 9.58
C THR A 152 10.65 -16.79 8.87
N ALA A 153 10.55 -17.81 8.01
CA ALA A 153 11.68 -18.27 7.21
C ALA A 153 12.03 -17.23 6.14
N LEU A 154 11.03 -16.74 5.40
CA LEU A 154 11.21 -15.70 4.38
C LEU A 154 11.74 -14.39 4.97
N GLU A 155 11.26 -13.98 6.15
CA GLU A 155 11.77 -12.80 6.86
C GLU A 155 13.26 -12.95 7.22
N ARG A 156 13.68 -14.13 7.71
CA ARG A 156 15.12 -14.40 7.93
C ARG A 156 15.91 -14.37 6.64
N ASP A 157 15.41 -14.96 5.57
CA ASP A 157 16.08 -14.95 4.27
C ASP A 157 16.23 -13.52 3.75
N ILE A 158 15.21 -12.68 3.91
CA ILE A 158 15.27 -11.25 3.59
C ILE A 158 16.34 -10.55 4.44
N GLU A 159 16.44 -10.82 5.74
CA GLU A 159 17.49 -10.23 6.58
C GLU A 159 18.89 -10.67 6.14
N VAL A 160 19.08 -11.93 5.77
CA VAL A 160 20.34 -12.44 5.26
C VAL A 160 20.69 -11.79 3.93
N LEU A 161 19.73 -11.68 3.01
CA LEU A 161 19.91 -11.03 1.70
C LEU A 161 20.17 -9.52 1.85
N LYS A 162 19.53 -8.85 2.81
CA LYS A 162 19.82 -7.44 3.12
C LYS A 162 21.27 -7.25 3.57
N LYS A 163 21.87 -8.22 4.26
CA LYS A 163 23.29 -8.18 4.67
C LYS A 163 24.26 -8.34 3.50
N SER A 164 23.85 -9.03 2.43
CA SER A 164 24.68 -9.17 1.22
C SER A 164 24.50 -8.02 0.22
N TYR A 165 23.47 -7.18 0.42
CA TYR A 165 23.23 -6.01 -0.43
C TYR A 165 24.19 -4.86 -0.09
N PRO A 166 24.73 -4.14 -1.10
CA PRO A 166 25.59 -2.98 -0.85
C PRO A 166 24.86 -1.88 -0.05
N LEU A 167 25.53 -1.37 0.99
CA LEU A 167 24.98 -0.32 1.83
C LEU A 167 24.77 0.98 1.05
N HIS A 168 23.65 1.65 1.33
CA HIS A 168 23.35 3.02 0.87
C HIS A 168 23.25 3.21 -0.64
N LEU A 169 22.92 2.17 -1.38
CA LEU A 169 22.67 2.25 -2.81
C LEU A 169 21.59 3.30 -3.14
N GLY A 170 21.89 4.22 -4.04
CA GLY A 170 20.97 5.28 -4.47
C GLY A 170 20.69 6.39 -3.44
N LYS A 171 21.17 6.26 -2.20
CA LYS A 171 20.81 7.16 -1.08
C LYS A 171 21.33 8.58 -1.24
N PHE A 172 22.51 8.76 -1.84
CA PHE A 172 23.21 10.06 -1.91
C PHE A 172 23.21 10.69 -3.30
N ILE A 173 22.59 10.04 -4.28
CA ILE A 173 22.69 10.39 -5.70
C ILE A 173 21.32 10.72 -6.34
N GLY A 174 20.27 10.79 -5.52
CA GLY A 174 18.93 11.19 -5.95
C GLY A 174 18.15 10.05 -6.63
N GLY A 175 18.47 8.79 -6.29
CA GLY A 175 17.79 7.59 -6.80
C GLY A 175 18.76 6.48 -7.19
N VAL A 176 18.27 5.24 -7.16
CA VAL A 176 19.05 4.04 -7.55
C VAL A 176 19.47 4.06 -9.01
N GLU A 177 18.65 4.63 -9.89
CA GLU A 177 18.92 4.65 -11.33
C GLU A 177 20.16 5.48 -11.71
N ARG A 178 20.51 6.47 -10.89
CA ARG A 178 21.68 7.32 -11.11
C ARG A 178 22.92 6.82 -10.36
N ASP A 179 22.80 5.74 -9.60
CA ASP A 179 23.90 5.16 -8.83
C ASP A 179 24.78 4.28 -9.74
N PRO A 180 26.08 4.62 -9.91
CA PRO A 180 26.99 3.83 -10.74
C PRO A 180 27.14 2.37 -10.30
N LEU A 181 27.11 2.10 -8.99
CA LEU A 181 27.25 0.76 -8.45
C LEU A 181 25.99 -0.06 -8.70
N TYR A 182 24.80 0.54 -8.55
CA TYR A 182 23.54 -0.11 -8.91
C TYR A 182 23.55 -0.54 -10.38
N GLN A 183 23.89 0.39 -11.28
CA GLN A 183 23.89 0.12 -12.70
C GLN A 183 24.91 -0.96 -13.08
N ALA A 184 26.08 -0.96 -12.44
CA ALA A 184 27.07 -2.01 -12.66
C ALA A 184 26.55 -3.41 -12.26
N ILE A 185 25.86 -3.51 -11.12
CA ILE A 185 25.26 -4.77 -10.65
C ILE A 185 24.11 -5.19 -11.58
N ARG A 186 23.22 -4.26 -11.97
CA ARG A 186 22.10 -4.52 -12.88
C ARG A 186 22.60 -5.08 -14.21
N ILE A 187 23.51 -4.36 -14.87
CA ILE A 187 24.10 -4.77 -16.14
C ILE A 187 24.75 -6.14 -15.97
N ARG A 188 25.54 -6.35 -14.93
CA ARG A 188 26.19 -7.65 -14.71
C ARG A 188 25.17 -8.79 -14.59
N ASN A 189 24.10 -8.61 -13.81
CA ASN A 189 23.09 -9.65 -13.63
C ASN A 189 22.29 -9.91 -14.92
N CYS A 190 21.96 -8.87 -15.69
CA CYS A 190 21.22 -9.02 -16.95
C CYS A 190 22.09 -9.65 -18.05
N GLU A 191 23.26 -9.07 -18.28
CA GLU A 191 24.13 -9.41 -19.41
C GLU A 191 24.90 -10.72 -19.20
N TRP A 192 25.11 -11.14 -17.94
CA TRP A 192 25.78 -12.41 -17.63
C TRP A 192 24.83 -13.58 -17.37
N ALA A 193 23.51 -13.35 -17.25
CA ALA A 193 22.56 -14.43 -16.98
C ALA A 193 22.65 -15.55 -18.03
N GLU A 194 22.90 -15.19 -19.28
CA GLU A 194 22.96 -16.11 -20.43
C GLU A 194 24.35 -16.15 -21.09
N TYR A 195 25.37 -15.58 -20.45
CA TYR A 195 26.70 -15.51 -21.02
C TYR A 195 27.35 -16.90 -21.11
N ASP A 196 27.74 -17.28 -22.33
CA ASP A 196 28.50 -18.50 -22.62
C ASP A 196 29.83 -18.13 -23.29
N PRO A 197 30.99 -18.43 -22.68
CA PRO A 197 32.30 -18.07 -23.24
C PRO A 197 32.57 -18.69 -24.63
N ASN A 198 31.90 -19.79 -24.98
CA ASN A 198 32.09 -20.50 -26.24
C ASN A 198 31.23 -19.96 -27.38
N THR A 199 30.22 -19.14 -27.08
CA THR A 199 29.25 -18.64 -28.05
C THR A 199 29.46 -17.14 -28.27
N ASN A 200 29.88 -16.73 -29.47
CA ASN A 200 30.12 -15.31 -29.76
C ASN A 200 28.84 -14.45 -29.68
N GLY A 201 27.65 -15.04 -29.87
CA GLY A 201 26.37 -14.35 -29.83
C GLY A 201 25.90 -13.94 -28.43
N THR A 202 26.44 -14.56 -27.38
CA THR A 202 26.13 -14.19 -25.98
C THR A 202 27.09 -13.13 -25.43
N ARG A 203 28.03 -12.65 -26.25
CA ARG A 203 28.96 -11.58 -25.88
C ARG A 203 28.32 -10.22 -26.04
N VAL A 204 28.33 -9.46 -24.95
CA VAL A 204 27.62 -8.20 -24.90
C VAL A 204 28.43 -7.06 -25.52
N ASN A 205 27.73 -6.25 -26.33
CA ASN A 205 28.29 -5.11 -27.03
C ASN A 205 28.55 -3.94 -26.06
N GLN A 206 29.83 -3.65 -25.83
CA GLN A 206 30.30 -2.55 -24.99
C GLN A 206 29.71 -1.18 -25.40
N GLN A 207 29.66 -0.90 -26.71
CA GLN A 207 29.18 0.41 -27.19
C GLN A 207 27.68 0.58 -26.94
N ALA A 208 26.91 -0.51 -26.99
CA ALA A 208 25.48 -0.49 -26.68
C ALA A 208 25.25 -0.13 -25.21
N ILE A 209 25.96 -0.78 -24.28
CA ILE A 209 25.87 -0.49 -22.83
C ILE A 209 26.26 0.98 -22.55
N ILE A 210 27.38 1.46 -23.09
CA ILE A 210 27.83 2.84 -22.88
C ILE A 210 26.80 3.84 -23.42
N THR A 211 26.19 3.55 -24.57
CA THR A 211 25.18 4.42 -25.18
C THR A 211 23.90 4.45 -24.35
N GLU A 212 23.46 3.31 -23.83
CA GLU A 212 22.31 3.21 -22.91
C GLU A 212 22.56 4.01 -21.62
N LEU A 213 23.72 3.80 -20.97
CA LEU A 213 24.08 4.51 -19.73
C LEU A 213 24.05 6.03 -19.90
N LYS A 214 24.48 6.53 -21.06
CA LYS A 214 24.45 7.97 -21.35
C LYS A 214 23.05 8.47 -21.65
N THR A 215 22.31 7.76 -22.50
CA THR A 215 21.04 8.24 -23.05
C THR A 215 19.89 8.08 -22.06
N SER A 216 19.81 6.92 -21.42
CA SER A 216 18.70 6.55 -20.54
C SER A 216 18.91 7.00 -19.09
N TYR A 217 20.18 7.02 -18.63
CA TYR A 217 20.50 7.29 -17.21
C TYR A 217 21.34 8.55 -16.99
N GLY A 218 21.74 9.25 -18.07
CA GLY A 218 22.38 10.56 -17.99
C GLY A 218 23.83 10.55 -17.49
N PHE A 219 24.53 9.40 -17.52
CA PHE A 219 25.94 9.35 -17.14
C PHE A 219 26.83 10.07 -18.16
N VAL A 220 27.89 10.72 -17.66
CA VAL A 220 28.97 11.22 -18.53
C VAL A 220 29.79 10.06 -19.09
N GLU A 221 30.40 10.26 -20.26
CA GLU A 221 31.15 9.23 -21.00
C GLU A 221 32.19 8.48 -20.14
N SER A 222 32.95 9.21 -19.30
CA SER A 222 33.96 8.63 -18.42
C SER A 222 33.36 7.68 -17.39
N THR A 223 32.26 8.08 -16.76
CA THR A 223 31.53 7.27 -15.77
C THR A 223 30.87 6.07 -16.43
N ALA A 224 30.25 6.25 -17.60
CA ALA A 224 29.64 5.15 -18.36
C ALA A 224 30.67 4.06 -18.73
N LYS A 225 31.86 4.47 -19.19
CA LYS A 225 32.98 3.52 -19.44
C LYS A 225 33.46 2.80 -18.19
N ALA A 226 33.52 3.51 -17.06
CA ALA A 226 33.92 2.91 -15.79
C ALA A 226 32.91 1.87 -15.31
N ILE A 227 31.60 2.19 -15.39
CA ILE A 227 30.50 1.27 -15.06
C ILE A 227 30.58 0.02 -15.94
N GLU A 228 30.66 0.19 -17.27
CA GLU A 228 30.74 -0.94 -18.19
C GLU A 228 31.93 -1.84 -17.89
N LYS A 229 33.11 -1.27 -17.62
CA LYS A 229 34.32 -2.03 -17.30
C LYS A 229 34.18 -2.85 -16.01
N ILE A 230 33.48 -2.31 -15.01
CA ILE A 230 33.22 -3.00 -13.73
C ILE A 230 32.14 -4.08 -13.90
N ALA A 231 31.11 -3.80 -14.69
CA ALA A 231 29.99 -4.71 -14.94
C ALA A 231 30.39 -5.91 -15.83
N CYS A 232 31.18 -5.66 -16.87
CA CYS A 232 31.54 -6.61 -17.90
C CYS A 232 33.06 -6.67 -18.11
N PRO A 233 33.82 -7.31 -17.19
CA PRO A 233 35.28 -7.48 -17.31
C PRO A 233 35.65 -8.59 -18.32
N ILE A 234 35.02 -8.61 -19.49
CA ILE A 234 35.31 -9.59 -20.55
C ILE A 234 36.49 -9.07 -21.35
N ASP A 235 37.52 -9.91 -21.53
CA ASP A 235 38.56 -9.64 -22.51
C ASP A 235 37.97 -9.81 -23.92
N ARG A 236 37.66 -8.68 -24.55
CA ARG A 236 37.11 -8.62 -25.91
C ARG A 236 38.20 -8.46 -26.95
N THR A 237 39.48 -8.47 -26.56
CA THR A 237 40.57 -8.56 -27.52
C THR A 237 40.62 -10.00 -28.04
N PRO A 238 40.62 -10.23 -29.36
CA PRO A 238 40.82 -11.58 -29.87
C PRO A 238 42.21 -12.02 -29.40
N SER A 239 42.28 -13.09 -28.60
CA SER A 239 43.54 -13.74 -28.29
C SER A 239 44.24 -14.01 -29.63
N LYS A 240 45.37 -13.35 -29.87
CA LYS A 240 46.30 -13.79 -30.90
C LYS A 240 46.83 -15.12 -30.38
N VAL A 241 46.16 -16.19 -30.79
CA VAL A 241 46.58 -17.57 -30.51
C VAL A 241 48.07 -17.66 -30.89
N ALA A 242 48.90 -17.96 -29.89
CA ALA A 242 50.29 -18.37 -30.08
C ALA A 242 50.33 -19.86 -30.44
#